data_AF-A0A455UF50-F1
#
_entry.id   AF-A0A455UF50-F1
#
_cell.length_a   1.000
_cell.length_b   1.000
_cell.length_c   1.000
_cell.angle_alpha   90.00
_cell.angle_beta   90.00
_cell.angle_gamma   90.00
#
_symmetry.space_group_name_H-M   'P 1'
#
loop_
_entity.id
_entity.type
_entity.pdbx_description
1 polymer ?
#
loop_
_entity_poly.entity_id
_entity_poly.type
_entity_poly.pdbx_seq_one_letter_code
_entity_poly.pdbx_strand_id
1 'polypeptide(L)'
;MAIAIAQAYKRQYPKGTPLSLSTIWTTFKDASWGLMTPVIILGGIFSGIFTPSEAAVVAVNYAMLVSLFVYRDLNLPQIYKLLIRSAMTTAVIMLVIAMSAVLSWTLSSWQVPGQLPKRCCHSPRTRT
;
A
#
# COMPACT_ATOMS: atom_id res chain seq x y z
N MET A 1 -13.03 -14.39 21.32
CA MET A 1 -14.41 -14.11 20.88
C MET A 1 -15.40 -13.90 22.03
N ALA A 2 -15.46 -14.79 23.04
CA ALA A 2 -16.44 -14.68 24.15
C ALA A 2 -16.43 -13.32 24.88
N ILE A 3 -15.24 -12.78 25.16
CA ILE A 3 -15.07 -11.49 25.84
C ILE A 3 -15.59 -10.31 24.99
N ALA A 4 -15.42 -10.38 23.66
CA ALA A 4 -15.90 -9.36 22.73
C ALA A 4 -17.44 -9.38 22.61
N ILE A 5 -18.06 -10.56 22.61
CA ILE A 5 -19.53 -10.71 22.57
C ILE A 5 -20.16 -10.23 23.88
N ALA A 6 -19.55 -10.57 25.02
CA ALA A 6 -20.00 -10.12 26.34
C ALA A 6 -19.91 -8.59 26.48
N GLN A 7 -18.83 -7.97 25.98
CA GLN A 7 -18.72 -6.52 25.94
C GLN A 7 -19.69 -5.87 24.95
N ALA A 8 -19.92 -6.47 23.78
CA ALA A 8 -20.87 -5.96 22.79
C ALA A 8 -22.30 -5.90 23.35
N TYR A 9 -22.71 -6.94 24.08
CA TYR A 9 -24.01 -6.97 24.77
C TYR A 9 -24.08 -5.98 25.93
N LYS A 10 -23.02 -5.87 26.76
CA LYS A 10 -23.00 -4.91 27.87
C LYS A 10 -22.99 -3.44 27.43
N ARG A 11 -22.42 -3.15 26.26
CA ARG A 11 -22.27 -1.78 25.75
C ARG A 11 -23.30 -1.39 24.69
N GLN A 12 -24.31 -2.25 24.46
CA GLN A 12 -25.40 -2.05 23.50
C GLN A 12 -24.90 -1.50 22.15
N TYR A 13 -23.92 -2.19 21.54
CA TYR A 13 -23.47 -1.79 20.21
C TYR A 13 -24.65 -1.86 19.23
N PRO A 14 -24.91 -0.78 18.45
CA PRO A 14 -26.00 -0.77 17.48
C PRO A 14 -25.83 -1.95 16.54
N LYS A 15 -26.87 -2.80 16.45
CA LYS A 15 -26.89 -3.91 15.50
C LYS A 15 -26.82 -3.30 14.11
N GLY A 16 -25.82 -3.70 13.33
CA GLY A 16 -25.61 -3.20 11.97
C GLY A 16 -26.88 -3.32 11.12
N THR A 17 -26.98 -2.49 10.07
CA THR A 17 -28.09 -2.48 9.13
C THR A 17 -28.44 -3.92 8.68
N PRO A 18 -29.73 -4.28 8.58
CA PRO A 18 -30.12 -5.60 8.12
C PRO A 18 -29.54 -5.86 6.73
N LEU A 19 -29.02 -7.07 6.52
CA LEU A 19 -28.49 -7.55 5.23
C LEU A 19 -29.65 -7.71 4.23
N SER A 20 -30.11 -6.58 3.70
CA SER A 20 -31.06 -6.51 2.61
C SER A 20 -30.30 -6.36 1.30
N LEU A 21 -30.72 -7.09 0.26
CA LEU A 21 -30.21 -6.95 -1.11
C LEU A 21 -30.23 -5.49 -1.60
N SER A 22 -31.21 -4.71 -1.14
CA SER A 22 -31.29 -3.27 -1.41
C SER A 22 -30.13 -2.50 -0.77
N THR A 23 -29.82 -2.77 0.51
CA THR A 23 -28.70 -2.15 1.24
C THR A 23 -27.34 -2.51 0.64
N ILE A 24 -27.20 -3.73 0.13
CA ILE A 24 -25.97 -4.17 -0.57
C ILE A 24 -25.79 -3.36 -1.85
N TRP A 25 -26.86 -3.19 -2.63
CA TRP A 25 -26.78 -2.45 -3.89
C TRP A 25 -26.53 -0.96 -3.70
N THR A 26 -27.12 -0.33 -2.68
CA THR A 26 -26.84 1.08 -2.34
C THR A 26 -25.39 1.26 -1.89
N THR A 27 -24.91 0.41 -0.98
CA THR A 27 -23.53 0.48 -0.48
C THR A 27 -22.52 0.23 -1.62
N PHE A 28 -22.83 -0.67 -2.55
CA PHE A 28 -22.00 -0.92 -3.73
C PHE A 28 -21.91 0.32 -4.63
N LYS A 29 -23.03 1.02 -4.84
CA LYS A 29 -23.02 2.29 -5.58
C LYS A 29 -22.23 3.37 -4.86
N ASP A 30 -22.32 3.46 -3.54
CA ASP A 30 -21.54 4.45 -2.75
C ASP A 30 -20.03 4.16 -2.79
N ALA A 31 -19.64 2.89 -2.85
CA ALA A 31 -18.23 2.48 -2.97
C ALA A 31 -17.68 2.52 -4.41
N SER A 32 -18.54 2.71 -5.41
CA SER A 32 -18.16 2.66 -6.83
C SER A 32 -17.05 3.65 -7.20
N TRP A 33 -17.09 4.85 -6.61
CA TRP A 33 -16.08 5.90 -6.80
C TRP A 33 -14.70 5.51 -6.28
N GLY A 34 -14.64 4.76 -5.17
CA GLY A 34 -13.39 4.20 -4.64
C GLY A 34 -12.85 3.10 -5.54
N LEU A 35 -13.74 2.24 -6.06
CA LEU A 35 -13.40 1.12 -6.94
C LEU A 35 -12.84 1.55 -8.31
N MET A 36 -13.15 2.76 -8.75
CA MET A 36 -12.59 3.35 -9.98
C MET A 36 -11.07 3.56 -9.89
N THR A 37 -10.51 3.81 -8.70
CA THR A 37 -9.07 4.05 -8.53
C THR A 37 -8.18 2.91 -9.07
N PRO A 38 -8.37 1.64 -8.66
CA PRO A 38 -7.61 0.52 -9.24
C PRO A 38 -7.94 0.28 -10.71
N VAL A 39 -9.16 0.57 -11.17
CA VAL A 39 -9.52 0.45 -12.59
C VAL A 39 -8.75 1.45 -13.45
N ILE A 40 -8.56 2.68 -12.98
CA ILE A 40 -7.76 3.70 -13.69
C ILE A 40 -6.29 3.27 -13.75
N ILE A 41 -5.74 2.76 -12.64
CA ILE A 41 -4.34 2.32 -12.60
C ILE A 41 -4.12 1.11 -13.51
N LEU A 42 -4.87 0.03 -13.31
CA LEU A 42 -4.70 -1.21 -14.06
C LEU A 42 -5.11 -1.03 -15.52
N GLY A 43 -6.22 -0.34 -15.77
CA GLY A 43 -6.68 -0.03 -17.12
C GLY A 43 -5.68 0.84 -17.88
N GLY A 44 -5.14 1.88 -17.24
CA GLY A 44 -4.14 2.77 -17.86
C GLY A 44 -2.82 2.07 -18.19
N ILE A 45 -2.36 1.18 -17.31
CA ILE A 45 -1.12 0.43 -17.52
C ILE A 45 -1.31 -0.70 -18.54
N PHE A 46 -2.36 -1.54 -18.41
CA PHE A 46 -2.56 -2.69 -19.31
C PHE A 46 -2.98 -2.30 -20.72
N SER A 47 -3.65 -1.17 -20.90
CA SER A 47 -3.96 -0.64 -22.24
C SER A 47 -2.73 -0.05 -22.94
N GLY A 48 -1.59 0.10 -22.24
CA GLY A 48 -0.37 0.70 -22.79
C GLY A 48 -0.47 2.21 -23.04
N ILE A 49 -1.52 2.86 -22.53
CA ILE A 49 -1.73 4.31 -22.69
C ILE A 49 -0.80 5.09 -21.77
N PHE A 50 -0.53 4.58 -20.56
CA PHE A 50 0.29 5.25 -19.55
C PHE A 50 1.37 4.35 -18.96
N THR A 51 2.51 4.93 -18.65
CA THR A 51 3.54 4.28 -17.82
C THR A 51 3.09 4.21 -16.35
N PRO A 52 3.64 3.30 -15.52
CA PRO A 52 3.26 3.19 -14.11
C PRO A 52 3.41 4.50 -13.33
N SER A 53 4.41 5.32 -13.68
CA SER A 53 4.62 6.65 -13.09
C SER A 53 3.52 7.65 -13.43
N GLU A 54 3.05 7.69 -14.69
CA GLU A 54 1.98 8.59 -15.12
C GLU A 54 0.63 8.13 -14.55
N ALA A 55 0.38 6.82 -14.56
CA ALA A 55 -0.83 6.23 -13.98
C ALA A 55 -0.95 6.57 -12.48
N ALA A 56 0.16 6.56 -11.74
CA ALA A 56 0.17 6.95 -10.33
C ALA A 56 -0.23 8.43 -10.13
N VAL A 57 0.29 9.35 -10.96
CA VAL A 57 -0.06 10.78 -10.88
C VAL A 57 -1.54 11.00 -11.19
N VAL A 58 -2.08 10.33 -12.21
CA VAL A 58 -3.51 10.40 -12.56
C VAL A 58 -4.37 9.84 -11.42
N ALA A 59 -3.99 8.70 -10.85
CA ALA A 59 -4.73 8.07 -9.76
C ALA A 59 -4.74 8.92 -8.48
N VAL A 60 -3.62 9.57 -8.13
CA VAL A 60 -3.55 10.48 -6.97
C VAL A 60 -4.43 11.72 -7.18
N ASN A 61 -4.42 12.31 -8.38
CA ASN A 61 -5.31 13.43 -8.70
C ASN A 61 -6.78 13.02 -8.64
N TYR A 62 -7.13 11.86 -9.21
CA TYR A 62 -8.49 11.32 -9.13
C TYR A 62 -8.91 11.07 -7.68
N ALA A 63 -8.06 10.41 -6.88
CA ALA A 63 -8.34 10.14 -5.48
C ALA A 63 -8.51 11.44 -4.67
N MET A 64 -7.67 12.45 -4.91
CA MET A 64 -7.79 13.77 -4.28
C MET A 64 -9.13 14.43 -4.63
N LEU A 65 -9.53 14.43 -5.91
CA LEU A 65 -10.81 14.99 -6.35
C LEU A 65 -12.00 14.23 -5.74
N VAL A 66 -11.99 12.91 -5.76
CA VAL A 66 -13.07 12.09 -5.18
C VAL A 66 -13.17 12.31 -3.67
N SER A 67 -12.05 12.33 -2.96
CA SER A 67 -12.04 12.59 -1.52
C SER A 67 -12.55 13.98 -1.14
N LEU A 68 -12.25 15.01 -1.93
CA LEU A 68 -12.70 16.38 -1.69
C LEU A 68 -14.16 16.61 -2.09
N PHE A 69 -14.57 16.13 -3.27
CA PHE A 69 -15.85 16.49 -3.87
C PHE A 69 -16.96 15.47 -3.61
N VAL A 70 -16.64 14.17 -3.64
CA VAL A 70 -17.61 13.09 -3.49
C VAL A 70 -17.80 12.74 -2.02
N TYR A 71 -16.72 12.32 -1.35
CA TYR A 71 -16.77 11.93 0.05
C TYR A 71 -16.81 13.15 0.99
N ARG A 72 -16.18 14.27 0.60
CA ARG A 72 -16.08 15.49 1.42
C ARG A 72 -15.51 15.26 2.82
N ASP A 73 -14.75 14.19 2.99
CA ASP A 73 -14.16 13.79 4.26
C ASP A 73 -12.83 14.51 4.56
N LEU A 74 -12.25 15.18 3.56
CA LEU A 74 -10.92 15.79 3.64
C LEU A 74 -10.96 17.32 3.50
N ASN A 75 -10.41 18.01 4.50
CA ASN A 75 -10.18 19.47 4.49
C ASN A 75 -8.76 19.82 4.02
N LEU A 76 -8.54 21.01 3.43
CA LEU A 76 -7.21 21.49 3.00
C LEU A 76 -6.08 21.27 4.04
N PRO A 77 -6.24 21.60 5.34
CA PRO A 77 -5.19 21.34 6.33
C PRO A 77 -4.91 19.84 6.55
N GLN A 78 -5.90 18.97 6.35
CA GLN A 78 -5.71 17.51 6.46
C GLN A 78 -4.91 16.97 5.27
N ILE A 79 -5.09 17.54 4.08
CA ILE A 79 -4.28 17.21 2.89
C ILE A 79 -2.80 17.50 3.17
N TYR A 80 -2.49 18.67 3.71
CA TYR A 80 -1.10 19.01 4.07
C TYR A 80 -0.50 18.01 5.08
N LYS A 81 -1.27 17.65 6.11
CA LYS A 81 -0.85 16.64 7.10
C LYS A 81 -0.65 15.26 6.46
N LEU A 82 -1.48 14.89 5.50
CA LEU A 82 -1.38 13.62 4.76
C LEU A 82 -0.13 13.59 3.88
N LEU A 83 0.19 14.70 3.22
CA LEU A 83 1.40 14.85 2.41
C LEU A 83 2.66 14.72 3.26
N ILE A 84 2.74 15.43 4.40
CA ILE A 84 3.88 15.30 5.32
C ILE A 84 4.03 13.86 5.78
N ARG A 85 2.93 13.21 6.18
CA ARG A 85 2.98 11.82 6.65
C ARG A 85 3.47 10.85 5.58
N SER A 86 3.04 11.05 4.33
CA SER A 86 3.48 10.25 3.18
C SER A 86 4.94 10.55 2.80
N ALA A 87 5.39 11.79 2.94
CA ALA A 87 6.78 12.18 2.74
C ALA A 87 7.69 11.56 3.82
N MET A 88 7.25 11.53 5.08
CA MET A 88 8.03 10.90 6.15
C MET A 88 8.20 9.38 5.93
N THR A 89 7.14 8.68 5.53
CA THR A 89 7.24 7.23 5.28
C THR A 89 8.15 6.92 4.10
N THR A 90 8.05 7.69 3.02
CA THR A 90 8.94 7.55 1.86
C THR A 90 10.39 7.92 2.18
N ALA A 91 10.64 8.94 3.01
CA ALA A 91 11.98 9.31 3.44
C ALA A 91 12.68 8.20 4.23
N VAL A 92 11.97 7.53 5.15
CA VAL A 92 12.51 6.38 5.90
C VAL A 92 12.86 5.24 4.96
N ILE A 93 12.01 4.93 3.98
CA ILE A 93 12.27 3.88 2.99
C ILE A 93 13.50 4.23 2.13
N MET A 94 13.57 5.47 1.64
CA MET A 94 14.71 5.94 0.83
C MET A 94 16.02 5.91 1.61
N LEU A 95 16.00 6.24 2.91
CA LEU A 95 17.18 6.13 3.77
C LEU A 95 17.69 4.68 3.85
N VAL A 96 16.80 3.72 4.07
CA VAL A 96 17.16 2.30 4.11
C VAL A 96 17.72 1.82 2.78
N ILE A 97 17.11 2.24 1.66
CA ILE A 97 17.60 1.91 0.31
C ILE A 97 18.98 2.51 0.08
N ALA A 98 19.22 3.76 0.47
CA ALA A 98 20.50 4.43 0.31
C ALA A 98 21.62 3.73 1.10
N MET A 99 21.38 3.38 2.37
CA MET A 99 22.35 2.63 3.17
C MET A 99 22.61 1.23 2.59
N SER A 100 21.56 0.57 2.09
CA SER A 100 21.69 -0.73 1.43
C SER A 100 22.51 -0.63 0.14
N ALA A 101 22.34 0.43 -0.63
CA ALA A 101 23.10 0.69 -1.85
C ALA A 101 24.59 0.92 -1.55
N VAL A 102 24.92 1.72 -0.53
CA VAL A 102 26.31 1.96 -0.11
C VAL A 102 26.96 0.66 0.38
N LEU A 103 26.24 -0.13 1.18
CA LEU A 103 26.73 -1.43 1.64
C LEU A 103 26.93 -2.40 0.48
N SER A 104 25.97 -2.50 -0.44
CA SER A 104 26.03 -3.35 -1.63
C SER A 104 27.21 -3.00 -2.52
N TRP A 105 27.44 -1.70 -2.76
CA TRP A 105 28.59 -1.23 -3.51
C TRP A 105 29.91 -1.55 -2.80
N THR A 106 29.99 -1.30 -1.49
CA THR A 106 31.17 -1.61 -0.69
C THR A 106 31.51 -3.11 -0.74
N LEU A 107 30.54 -3.99 -0.47
CA LEU A 107 30.73 -5.44 -0.54
C LEU A 107 31.19 -5.91 -1.92
N SER A 108 30.66 -5.30 -2.98
CA SER A 108 31.03 -5.61 -4.36
C SER A 108 32.46 -5.17 -4.67
N SER A 109 32.88 -3.99 -4.20
CA SER A 109 34.25 -3.47 -4.36
C SER A 109 35.29 -4.34 -3.67
N TRP A 110 34.96 -4.94 -2.52
CA TRP A 110 35.83 -5.90 -1.82
C TRP A 110 35.74 -7.33 -2.38
N GLN A 111 34.99 -7.55 -3.46
CA GLN A 111 34.75 -8.87 -4.07
C GLN A 111 34.28 -9.96 -3.10
N VAL A 112 33.66 -9.58 -1.97
CA VAL A 112 33.16 -10.51 -0.96
C VAL A 112 32.16 -11.52 -1.56
N PRO A 113 31.19 -11.10 -2.42
CA PRO A 113 30.29 -12.02 -3.11
C PRO A 113 31.01 -13.04 -4.01
N GLY A 114 32.17 -12.69 -4.57
CA GLY A 114 32.94 -13.57 -5.45
C GLY A 114 33.77 -14.63 -4.73
N GLN A 115 34.07 -14.44 -3.44
CA GLN A 115 34.83 -15.41 -2.64
C GLN A 115 33.94 -16.43 -1.92
N LEU A 116 32.67 -16.11 -1.69
CA LEU A 116 31.69 -16.99 -1.05
C LEU A 116 31.43 -18.31 -1.83
N PRO A 117 31.25 -18.31 -3.18
CA PRO A 117 31.05 -19.53 -3.95
C PRO A 117 32.24 -20.49 -3.86
N LYS A 118 33.47 -19.95 -3.84
CA LYS A 118 34.69 -20.75 -3.77
C LYS A 118 34.85 -21.46 -2.42
N ARG A 119 34.36 -20.85 -1.33
CA ARG A 119 34.35 -21.47 0.01
C ARG A 119 33.17 -22.42 0.21
N CYS A 120 31.99 -22.11 -0.32
CA CYS A 120 30.82 -23.01 -0.25
C CYS A 120 30.97 -24.27 -1.12
N CYS A 121 31.55 -24.18 -2.31
CA CYS A 121 31.84 -25.36 -3.14
C CYS A 121 32.93 -26.28 -2.56
N HIS A 122 33.70 -25.80 -1.58
CA HIS A 122 34.70 -26.62 -0.90
C HIS A 122 34.22 -27.16 0.46
N SER A 123 32.99 -26.86 0.88
CA SER A 123 32.35 -27.59 1.98
C SER A 123 32.03 -29.00 1.46
N PRO A 124 32.71 -30.05 1.95
CA PRO A 124 32.36 -31.41 1.60
C PRO A 124 30.93 -31.60 2.06
N ARG A 125 30.02 -31.77 1.09
CA ARG A 125 28.69 -32.30 1.30
C ARG A 125 28.86 -33.50 2.24
N THR A 126 28.35 -33.39 3.46
CA THR A 126 28.31 -34.46 4.44
C THR A 126 27.73 -35.68 3.75
N ARG A 127 28.62 -36.64 3.47
CA ARG A 127 28.28 -38.00 3.03
C ARG A 127 27.85 -38.73 4.29
N THR A 128 26.55 -38.71 4.58
CA THR A 128 25.78 -39.74 5.28
C THR A 128 24.31 -39.40 5.09
#